data_AF-A0A820LX72-F1
#
_entry.id   AF-A0A820LX72-F1
#
_cell.length_a   1.000
_cell.length_b   1.000
_cell.length_c   1.000
_cell.angle_alpha   90.00
_cell.angle_beta   90.00
_cell.angle_gamma   90.00
#
_symmetry.space_group_name_H-M   'P 1'
#
loop_
_entity.id
_entity.type
_entity.pdbx_description
1 polymer ?
#
loop_
_entity_poly.entity_id
_entity_poly.type
_entity_poly.pdbx_seq_one_letter_code
_entity_poly.pdbx_strand_id
1 'polypeptide(L)'
;RTNWRVIQVTIDFTVISIGKPDDKYFNSIPKQWSLTCLDINLGVLYYPQTIKINLEESTKIQVWLRTPPHQINGNDTLTIQWKPMNFTDSFEWTPKEFIFNTKNFQERQILTITRIKNTEQTILIPVFYGGGFDLVSPQNYPIYIQ
;
A
#
# COMPACT_ATOMS: atom_id res chain seq x y z
N ARG A 1 25.59 -6.27 21.34
CA ARG A 1 25.40 -7.58 20.65
C ARG A 1 24.16 -8.23 21.27
N THR A 2 23.05 -8.25 20.54
CA THR A 2 21.78 -8.81 21.01
C THR A 2 21.78 -10.32 20.78
N ASN A 3 21.64 -11.08 21.88
CA ASN A 3 21.59 -12.53 21.90
C ASN A 3 20.26 -13.02 21.31
N TRP A 4 20.26 -13.39 20.03
CA TRP A 4 19.15 -14.12 19.43
C TRP A 4 19.31 -15.61 19.77
N ARG A 5 18.32 -16.17 20.46
CA ARG A 5 18.25 -17.60 20.76
C ARG A 5 17.35 -18.25 19.71
N VAL A 6 17.87 -19.22 18.98
CA VAL A 6 17.05 -20.03 18.06
C VAL A 6 16.14 -20.92 18.91
N ILE A 7 14.83 -20.75 18.78
CA ILE A 7 13.81 -21.60 19.41
C ILE A 7 13.20 -22.43 18.31
N GLN A 8 13.26 -23.76 18.44
CA GLN A 8 12.58 -24.67 17.54
C GLN A 8 11.10 -24.69 17.94
N VAL A 9 10.23 -24.14 17.10
CA VAL A 9 8.79 -24.15 17.31
C VAL A 9 8.21 -25.30 16.50
N THR A 10 7.66 -26.30 17.18
CA THR A 10 6.84 -27.33 16.55
C THR A 10 5.40 -26.82 16.54
N ILE A 11 4.79 -26.71 15.35
CA ILE A 11 3.38 -26.36 15.20
C ILE A 11 2.65 -27.66 14.88
N ASP A 12 1.86 -28.14 15.83
CA ASP A 12 0.97 -29.27 15.60
C ASP A 12 -0.27 -28.79 14.85
N PHE A 13 -0.58 -29.44 13.73
CA PHE A 13 -1.80 -29.18 12.96
C PHE A 13 -2.68 -30.42 12.91
N THR A 14 -3.97 -30.21 13.17
CA THR A 14 -4.98 -31.23 12.93
C THR A 14 -5.49 -31.10 11.49
N VAL A 15 -5.26 -32.11 10.68
CA VAL A 15 -5.76 -32.16 9.31
C VAL A 15 -7.25 -32.53 9.35
N ILE A 16 -8.11 -31.55 9.17
CA ILE A 16 -9.57 -31.72 9.23
C ILE A 16 -10.17 -32.29 7.93
N SER A 17 -9.42 -32.31 6.83
CA SER A 17 -9.81 -32.91 5.54
C SER A 17 -8.60 -33.12 4.62
N ILE A 18 -8.59 -34.21 3.86
CA ILE A 18 -7.62 -34.49 2.78
C ILE A 18 -8.44 -34.80 1.52
N GLY A 19 -8.22 -34.06 0.42
CA GLY A 19 -9.02 -34.17 -0.81
C GLY A 19 -9.99 -32.99 -0.99
N LYS A 20 -11.23 -33.26 -1.45
CA LYS A 20 -12.27 -32.21 -1.51
C LYS A 20 -12.61 -31.81 -0.07
N PRO A 21 -12.42 -30.52 0.32
CA PRO A 21 -12.78 -30.07 1.65
C PRO A 21 -14.28 -30.29 1.91
N ASP A 22 -14.64 -30.73 3.12
CA ASP A 22 -16.04 -30.91 3.53
C ASP A 22 -16.79 -29.56 3.43
N ASP A 23 -17.88 -29.55 2.66
CA ASP A 23 -18.67 -28.36 2.33
C ASP A 23 -19.17 -27.65 3.62
N LYS A 24 -19.32 -28.35 4.76
CA LYS A 24 -19.75 -27.74 6.03
C LYS A 24 -18.83 -26.63 6.52
N TYR A 25 -17.52 -26.73 6.25
CA TYR A 25 -16.56 -25.69 6.65
C TYR A 25 -16.68 -24.44 5.78
N PHE A 26 -17.11 -24.60 4.52
CA PHE A 26 -17.25 -23.52 3.55
C PHE A 26 -18.66 -22.91 3.55
N ASN A 27 -19.67 -23.69 3.95
CA ASN A 27 -21.05 -23.21 4.10
C ASN A 27 -21.21 -22.16 5.21
N SER A 28 -20.27 -22.12 6.15
CA SER A 28 -20.20 -21.10 7.21
C SER A 28 -19.55 -19.79 6.76
N ILE A 29 -18.82 -19.82 5.64
CA ILE A 29 -18.16 -18.64 5.08
C ILE A 29 -19.24 -17.78 4.42
N PRO A 30 -19.41 -16.50 4.84
CA PRO A 30 -20.40 -15.62 4.23
C PRO A 30 -20.23 -15.60 2.71
N LYS A 31 -21.29 -15.70 1.91
CA LYS A 31 -21.15 -15.69 0.43
C LYS A 31 -20.46 -14.44 -0.11
N GLN A 32 -20.48 -13.36 0.68
CA GLN A 32 -19.79 -12.10 0.43
C GLN A 32 -18.38 -12.03 1.05
N TRP A 33 -17.80 -13.16 1.47
CA TRP A 33 -16.50 -13.20 2.16
C TRP A 33 -15.40 -12.53 1.34
N SER A 34 -15.46 -12.64 0.00
CA SER A 34 -14.55 -12.01 -0.93
C SER A 34 -14.64 -10.47 -0.90
N LEU A 35 -15.80 -9.91 -0.56
CA LEU A 35 -16.01 -8.46 -0.41
C LEU A 35 -15.53 -7.96 0.96
N THR A 36 -15.54 -8.83 1.97
CA THR A 36 -15.10 -8.53 3.34
C THR A 36 -13.68 -8.99 3.65
N CYS A 37 -13.01 -9.64 2.69
CA CYS A 37 -11.60 -9.96 2.79
C CYS A 37 -10.80 -8.67 2.52
N LEU A 38 -10.96 -7.69 3.41
CA LEU A 38 -10.00 -6.61 3.57
C LEU A 38 -8.75 -7.31 4.07
N ASP A 39 -7.92 -7.72 3.11
CA ASP A 39 -6.60 -8.22 3.41
C ASP A 39 -5.88 -7.08 4.11
N ILE A 40 -5.83 -7.15 5.44
CA ILE A 40 -5.16 -6.21 6.34
C ILE A 40 -3.69 -5.97 5.96
N ASN A 41 -3.18 -6.76 5.02
CA ASN A 41 -1.84 -6.65 4.50
C ASN A 41 -1.73 -5.78 3.24
N LEU A 42 -2.83 -5.48 2.53
CA LEU A 42 -2.82 -4.48 1.46
C LEU A 42 -2.46 -3.12 2.08
N GLY A 43 -1.33 -2.58 1.65
CA GLY A 43 -0.83 -1.33 2.17
C GLY A 43 0.36 -0.83 1.39
N VAL A 44 0.54 0.48 1.45
CA VAL A 44 1.65 1.19 0.82
C VAL A 44 2.66 1.57 1.88
N LEU A 45 3.94 1.51 1.51
CA LEU A 45 5.06 1.88 2.37
C LEU A 45 5.81 3.05 1.73
N TYR A 46 6.26 3.97 2.58
CA TYR A 46 6.99 5.16 2.20
C TYR A 46 8.29 5.29 2.96
N TYR A 47 9.32 5.81 2.30
CA TYR A 47 10.51 6.27 2.99
C TYR A 47 11.18 7.45 2.26
N PRO A 48 11.35 8.61 2.91
CA PRO A 48 10.74 9.00 4.19
C PRO A 48 9.23 9.29 4.07
N GLN A 49 8.48 9.14 5.17
CA GLN A 49 7.04 9.46 5.22
C GLN A 49 6.76 10.95 5.53
N THR A 50 7.66 11.58 6.29
CA THR A 50 7.60 13.01 6.61
C THR A 50 8.82 13.69 6.03
N ILE A 51 8.61 14.80 5.32
CA ILE A 51 9.65 15.54 4.62
C ILE A 51 9.51 17.03 4.88
N LYS A 52 10.65 17.73 4.83
CA LYS A 52 10.71 19.18 4.75
C LYS A 52 11.33 19.56 3.41
N ILE A 53 10.69 20.44 2.64
CA ILE A 53 11.18 20.91 1.34
C ILE A 53 11.24 22.43 1.38
N ASN A 54 12.40 23.06 1.14
CA ASN A 54 12.40 24.53 1.01
C ASN A 54 11.81 24.96 -0.34
N LEU A 55 11.50 26.25 -0.49
CA LEU A 55 10.99 26.79 -1.75
C LEU A 55 11.99 26.49 -2.90
N GLU A 56 11.47 26.05 -4.05
CA GLU A 56 12.24 25.66 -5.25
C GLU A 56 13.15 24.43 -5.08
N GLU A 57 13.12 23.76 -3.92
CA GLU A 57 13.85 22.51 -3.71
C GLU A 57 12.98 21.29 -4.04
N SER A 58 13.66 20.16 -4.24
CA SER A 58 13.03 18.86 -4.50
C SER A 58 13.54 17.81 -3.53
N THR A 59 12.68 16.85 -3.21
CA THR A 59 13.05 15.66 -2.44
C THR A 59 12.50 14.38 -3.07
N LYS A 60 13.06 13.24 -2.67
CA LYS A 60 12.72 11.92 -3.20
C LYS A 60 12.13 11.05 -2.10
N ILE A 61 10.98 10.44 -2.39
CA ILE A 61 10.31 9.47 -1.54
C ILE A 61 10.29 8.13 -2.26
N GLN A 62 10.72 7.08 -1.57
CA GLN A 62 10.57 5.71 -2.04
C GLN A 62 9.16 5.22 -1.73
N VAL A 63 8.51 4.61 -2.72
CA VAL A 63 7.15 4.05 -2.63
C VAL A 63 7.18 2.60 -3.08
N TRP A 64 6.59 1.71 -2.28
CA TRP A 64 6.42 0.29 -2.62
C TRP A 64 5.23 -0.30 -1.85
N LEU A 65 4.82 -1.53 -2.19
CA LEU A 65 3.70 -2.20 -1.53
C LEU A 65 4.17 -3.23 -0.51
N ARG A 66 3.37 -3.42 0.54
CA ARG A 66 3.58 -4.47 1.55
C ARG A 66 3.27 -5.87 1.00
N THR A 67 2.29 -5.97 0.12
CA THR A 67 1.82 -7.21 -0.53
C THR A 67 1.53 -6.95 -2.01
N PRO A 68 1.51 -7.99 -2.85
CA PRO A 68 1.08 -7.81 -4.24
C PRO A 68 -0.41 -7.43 -4.29
N PRO A 69 -0.85 -6.67 -5.32
CA PRO A 69 -2.27 -6.43 -5.53
C PRO A 69 -3.03 -7.73 -5.80
N HIS A 70 -4.31 -7.75 -5.47
CA HIS A 70 -5.18 -8.90 -5.74
C HIS A 70 -5.45 -9.04 -7.24
N GLN A 71 -5.45 -10.28 -7.73
CA GLN A 71 -5.84 -10.57 -9.11
C GLN A 71 -7.37 -10.64 -9.20
N ILE A 72 -7.98 -9.67 -9.87
CA ILE A 72 -9.43 -9.55 -10.05
C ILE A 72 -9.73 -9.68 -11.55
N ASN A 73 -10.52 -10.68 -11.94
CA ASN A 73 -10.84 -10.97 -13.35
C ASN A 73 -9.60 -11.10 -14.25
N GLY A 74 -8.53 -11.69 -13.72
CA GLY A 74 -7.27 -11.88 -14.46
C GLY A 74 -6.31 -10.68 -14.44
N ASN A 75 -6.73 -9.52 -13.94
CA ASN A 75 -5.91 -8.31 -13.84
C ASN A 75 -5.43 -8.09 -12.39
N ASP A 76 -4.13 -7.93 -12.20
CA ASP A 76 -3.46 -7.70 -10.91
C ASP A 76 -2.83 -6.30 -10.82
N THR A 77 -3.26 -5.38 -11.67
CA THR A 77 -2.70 -4.02 -11.73
C THR A 77 -3.30 -3.12 -10.64
N LEU A 78 -2.41 -2.43 -9.93
CA LEU A 78 -2.71 -1.29 -9.07
C LEU A 78 -2.11 -0.02 -9.68
N THR A 79 -2.93 1.01 -9.81
CA THR A 79 -2.45 2.38 -10.08
C THR A 79 -2.57 3.23 -8.82
N ILE A 80 -1.49 3.92 -8.45
CA ILE A 80 -1.47 4.89 -7.36
C ILE A 80 -1.24 6.29 -7.94
N GLN A 81 -2.11 7.23 -7.60
CA GLN A 81 -1.93 8.67 -7.85
C GLN A 81 -1.89 9.41 -6.51
N TRP A 82 -1.53 10.69 -6.50
CA TRP A 82 -1.55 11.54 -5.30
C TRP A 82 -2.41 12.76 -5.50
N LYS A 83 -3.10 13.15 -4.43
CA LYS A 83 -3.79 14.43 -4.33
C LYS A 83 -3.35 15.18 -3.07
N PRO A 84 -3.13 16.49 -3.15
CA PRO A 84 -2.89 17.30 -1.97
C PRO A 84 -4.22 17.48 -1.23
N MET A 85 -4.18 17.37 0.09
CA MET A 85 -5.35 17.62 0.93
C MET A 85 -5.69 19.12 0.96
N ASN A 86 -4.67 19.97 0.98
CA ASN A 86 -4.76 21.44 0.97
C ASN A 86 -3.75 22.01 -0.04
N PHE A 87 -3.98 23.23 -0.54
CA PHE A 87 -3.06 23.98 -1.40
C PHE A 87 -2.64 23.25 -2.69
N THR A 88 -3.59 23.14 -3.63
CA THR A 88 -3.46 22.31 -4.84
C THR A 88 -2.35 22.71 -5.81
N ASP A 89 -1.79 23.90 -5.67
CA ASP A 89 -0.84 24.53 -6.60
C ASP A 89 0.53 24.85 -5.97
N SER A 90 0.80 24.30 -4.78
CA SER A 90 2.01 24.61 -4.02
C SER A 90 3.14 23.60 -4.19
N PHE A 91 2.81 22.42 -4.73
CA PHE A 91 3.75 21.34 -4.96
C PHE A 91 3.49 20.70 -6.32
N GLU A 92 4.56 20.32 -6.98
CA GLU A 92 4.52 19.39 -8.10
C GLU A 92 5.22 18.10 -7.73
N TRP A 93 4.79 17.01 -8.35
CA TRP A 93 5.45 15.72 -8.20
C TRP A 93 5.52 14.98 -9.52
N THR A 94 6.53 14.11 -9.61
CA THR A 94 6.76 13.19 -10.71
C THR A 94 7.23 11.82 -10.19
N PRO A 95 6.74 10.70 -10.74
CA PRO A 95 5.69 10.63 -11.77
C PRO A 95 4.31 10.98 -11.19
N LYS A 96 3.32 11.19 -12.08
CA LYS A 96 1.92 11.46 -11.67
C LYS A 96 1.20 10.21 -11.20
N GLU A 97 1.66 9.04 -11.64
CA GLU A 97 1.12 7.74 -11.27
C GLU A 97 2.25 6.71 -11.10
N PHE A 98 2.03 5.76 -10.20
CA PHE A 98 2.78 4.51 -10.14
C PHE A 98 1.90 3.36 -10.56
N ILE A 99 2.51 2.38 -11.22
CA ILE A 99 1.86 1.13 -11.62
C ILE A 99 2.57 -0.01 -10.91
N PHE A 100 1.81 -0.79 -10.17
CA PHE A 100 2.25 -1.99 -9.48
C PHE A 100 1.45 -3.22 -9.93
N ASN A 101 2.07 -4.39 -9.85
CA ASN A 101 1.46 -5.69 -10.11
C ASN A 101 2.18 -6.78 -9.30
N THR A 102 1.79 -8.04 -9.47
CA THR A 102 2.39 -9.18 -8.74
C THR A 102 3.90 -9.33 -8.95
N LYS A 103 4.47 -8.76 -10.02
CA LYS A 103 5.89 -8.91 -10.36
C LYS A 103 6.76 -7.80 -9.76
N ASN A 104 6.24 -6.57 -9.66
CA ASN A 104 7.03 -5.40 -9.26
C ASN A 104 6.60 -4.75 -7.93
N PHE A 105 5.64 -5.33 -7.19
CA PHE A 105 5.08 -4.71 -5.98
C PHE A 105 6.11 -4.35 -4.89
N GLN A 106 7.23 -5.08 -4.81
CA GLN A 106 8.31 -4.84 -3.85
C GLN A 106 9.37 -3.85 -4.37
N GLU A 107 9.34 -3.54 -5.66
CA GLU A 107 10.29 -2.61 -6.26
C GLU A 107 10.01 -1.21 -5.74
N ARG A 108 11.07 -0.55 -5.24
CA ARG A 108 10.96 0.82 -4.74
C ARG A 108 10.94 1.78 -5.91
N GLN A 109 9.78 2.38 -6.15
CA GLN A 109 9.61 3.44 -7.13
C GLN A 109 9.86 4.80 -6.47
N ILE A 110 10.30 5.80 -7.24
CA ILE A 110 10.71 7.10 -6.70
C ILE A 110 9.69 8.17 -7.06
N LEU A 111 9.09 8.78 -6.03
CA LEU A 111 8.28 10.00 -6.15
C LEU A 111 9.18 11.19 -5.84
N THR A 112 9.40 12.05 -6.84
CA THR A 112 10.08 13.32 -6.65
C THR A 112 9.04 14.40 -6.43
N ILE A 113 9.16 15.15 -5.33
CA ILE A 113 8.26 16.25 -4.99
C ILE A 113 9.06 17.55 -4.95
N THR A 114 8.55 18.59 -5.58
CA THR A 114 9.13 19.93 -5.67
C THR A 114 8.17 20.95 -5.08
N ARG A 115 8.68 21.85 -4.22
CA ARG A 115 7.88 22.96 -3.66
C ARG A 115 7.96 24.17 -4.58
N ILE A 116 6.81 24.69 -5.01
CA ILE A 116 6.69 25.79 -5.97
C ILE A 116 6.19 27.07 -5.31
N LYS A 117 5.40 26.96 -4.25
CA LYS A 117 4.92 28.11 -3.49
C LYS A 117 5.24 27.96 -2.02
N ASN A 118 5.54 29.09 -1.38
CA ASN A 118 5.74 29.14 0.06
C ASN A 118 4.38 28.99 0.76
N THR A 119 4.12 27.80 1.29
CA THR A 119 2.88 27.45 1.97
C THR A 119 3.20 26.68 3.25
N GLU A 120 2.22 26.63 4.14
CA GLU A 120 2.29 25.84 5.36
C GLU A 120 2.35 24.33 5.06
N GLN A 121 2.32 23.52 6.12
CA GLN A 121 2.32 22.08 6.03
C GLN A 121 1.16 21.58 5.14
N THR A 122 1.48 20.66 4.21
CA THR A 122 0.47 19.95 3.42
C THR A 122 0.59 18.43 3.62
N ILE A 123 -0.44 17.72 3.14
CA ILE A 123 -0.50 16.27 3.16
C ILE A 123 -0.81 15.82 1.73
N LEU A 124 0.01 14.92 1.19
CA LEU A 124 -0.34 14.17 -0.01
C LEU A 124 -1.02 12.87 0.40
N ILE A 125 -2.24 12.67 -0.09
CA ILE A 125 -3.03 11.46 0.12
C ILE A 125 -3.01 10.66 -1.18
N PRO A 126 -2.72 9.34 -1.14
CA PRO A 126 -2.77 8.51 -2.32
C PRO A 126 -4.23 8.34 -2.80
N VAL A 127 -4.38 7.95 -4.05
CA VAL A 127 -5.64 7.52 -4.64
C VAL A 127 -5.36 6.20 -5.33
N PHE A 128 -6.12 5.17 -4.98
CA PHE A 128 -5.90 3.81 -5.43
C PHE A 128 -6.92 3.40 -6.48
N TYR A 129 -6.46 2.71 -7.51
CA TYR A 129 -7.30 2.13 -8.55
C TYR A 129 -6.87 0.70 -8.83
N GLY A 130 -7.80 -0.24 -8.61
CA GLY A 130 -7.62 -1.66 -8.91
C GLY A 130 -6.87 -2.45 -7.83
N GLY A 131 -6.68 -3.74 -8.10
CA GLY A 131 -5.90 -4.63 -7.25
C GLY A 131 -6.45 -4.87 -5.84
N GLY A 132 -7.72 -4.54 -5.59
CA GLY A 132 -8.35 -4.59 -4.26
C GLY A 132 -7.98 -3.41 -3.35
N PHE A 133 -7.03 -2.56 -3.77
CA PHE A 133 -6.63 -1.36 -3.02
C PHE A 133 -7.66 -0.23 -3.11
N ASP A 134 -8.62 -0.31 -4.05
CA ASP A 134 -9.79 0.56 -4.12
C ASP A 134 -10.67 0.49 -2.85
N LEU A 135 -10.58 -0.60 -2.08
CA LEU A 135 -11.24 -0.78 -0.79
C LEU A 135 -10.38 -0.32 0.41
N VAL A 136 -9.11 0.05 0.17
CA VAL A 136 -8.18 0.48 1.21
C VAL A 136 -8.35 1.98 1.47
N SER A 137 -8.56 2.36 2.73
CA SER A 137 -8.70 3.78 3.12
C SER A 137 -7.41 4.55 2.84
N PRO A 138 -7.41 5.55 1.93
CA PRO A 138 -6.19 6.29 1.61
C PRO A 138 -5.67 7.15 2.76
N GLN A 139 -6.54 7.48 3.73
CA GLN A 139 -6.19 8.25 4.93
C GLN A 139 -5.18 7.53 5.84
N ASN A 140 -5.01 6.21 5.66
CA ASN A 140 -4.02 5.43 6.40
C ASN A 140 -2.60 5.56 5.84
N TYR A 141 -2.43 6.20 4.67
CA TYR A 141 -1.17 6.27 3.93
C TYR A 141 -0.77 7.71 3.56
N PRO A 142 -0.79 8.68 4.49
CA PRO A 142 -0.40 10.06 4.17
C PRO A 142 1.12 10.20 4.02
N ILE A 143 1.52 11.10 3.13
CA ILE A 143 2.86 11.71 3.09
C ILE A 143 2.74 13.12 3.64
N TYR A 144 3.52 13.45 4.67
CA TYR A 144 3.51 14.76 5.32
C TYR A 144 4.63 15.65 4.77
N ILE A 145 4.28 16.87 4.37
CA ILE A 145 5.21 17.82 3.75
C ILE A 145 5.22 19.13 4.52
N GLN A 146 6.39 19.53 5.00
CA GLN A 146 6.67 20.76 5.75
C GLN A 146 7.50 21.74 4.94
#